data_AF-A0AAX2EIP4-F1
#
_entry.id   AF-A0AAX2EIP4-F1
#
_cell.length_a   1.000
_cell.length_b   1.000
_cell.length_c   1.000
_cell.angle_alpha   90.00
_cell.angle_beta   90.00
_cell.angle_gamma   90.00
#
_symmetry.space_group_name_H-M   'P 1'
#
loop_
_entity.id
_entity.type
_entity.pdbx_description
1 polymer ?
#
loop_
_entity_poly.entity_id
_entity_poly.type
_entity_poly.pdbx_seq_one_letter_code
_entity_poly.pdbx_strand_id
1 'polypeptide(L)' 'MEEKLNSKQTIICQDCEDVIDVADSPEGGRVLYGVCLECRDDNTVAE' A
#
# COMPACT_ATOMS: atom_id res chain seq x y z
N MET A 1 -11.28 -23.79 -14.80
CA MET A 1 -11.46 -22.38 -15.19
C MET A 1 -10.83 -21.59 -14.07
N GLU A 2 -9.59 -21.16 -14.36
CA GLU A 2 -8.68 -20.27 -13.62
C GLU A 2 -9.07 -19.92 -12.19
N GLU A 3 -8.37 -20.53 -11.24
CA GLU A 3 -8.26 -20.07 -9.87
C GLU A 3 -7.76 -18.63 -9.93
N LYS A 4 -8.68 -17.67 -9.70
CA LYS A 4 -8.43 -16.23 -9.67
C LYS A 4 -7.50 -15.96 -8.47
N LEU A 5 -6.21 -16.14 -8.71
CA LEU A 5 -5.15 -16.21 -7.71
C LEU A 5 -4.94 -14.83 -7.10
N ASN A 6 -5.74 -14.50 -6.09
CA ASN A 6 -5.61 -13.39 -5.15
C ASN A 6 -4.77 -12.21 -5.69
N SER A 7 -5.27 -11.59 -6.75
CA SER A 7 -4.58 -10.58 -7.55
C SER A 7 -4.44 -9.25 -6.82
N LYS A 8 -4.65 -9.15 -5.51
CA LYS A 8 -4.68 -7.84 -4.83
C LYS A 8 -3.27 -7.40 -4.43
N GLN A 9 -2.80 -6.32 -5.03
CA GLN A 9 -1.66 -5.56 -4.54
C GLN A 9 -2.12 -4.65 -3.41
N THR A 10 -1.44 -4.72 -2.27
CA THR A 10 -1.72 -3.89 -1.10
C THR A 10 -0.53 -2.98 -0.84
N ILE A 11 -0.76 -1.70 -0.58
CA ILE A 11 0.25 -0.73 -0.21
C ILE A 11 0.05 -0.39 1.27
N ILE A 12 1.08 -0.61 2.09
CA ILE A 12 1.05 -0.37 3.53
C ILE A 12 2.01 0.78 3.87
N CYS A 13 1.63 1.63 4.82
CA CYS A 13 2.49 2.68 5.34
C CYS A 13 3.57 2.09 6.24
N GLN A 14 4.82 2.48 6.05
CA GLN A 14 5.93 2.00 6.87
C GLN A 14 5.97 2.63 8.26
N ASP A 15 5.46 3.85 8.41
CA ASP A 15 5.51 4.58 9.69
C ASP A 15 4.38 4.21 10.66
N CYS A 16 3.15 4.05 10.16
CA CYS A 16 1.97 3.77 10.98
C CYS A 16 1.33 2.39 10.72
N GLU A 17 1.93 1.58 9.84
CA GLU A 17 1.43 0.25 9.45
C GLU A 17 -0.01 0.23 8.88
N ASP A 18 -0.53 1.40 8.49
CA ASP A 18 -1.88 1.55 7.94
C ASP A 18 -1.96 1.22 6.44
N VAL A 19 -3.14 0.82 5.95
CA VAL A 19 -3.33 0.45 4.55
C VAL A 19 -3.56 1.71 3.72
N ILE A 20 -2.58 2.04 2.88
CA ILE A 20 -2.63 3.20 1.99
C ILE A 20 -3.58 2.93 0.82
N ASP A 21 -3.44 1.78 0.17
CA ASP A 21 -4.21 1.46 -1.04
C ASP A 21 -4.27 -0.04 -1.31
N VAL A 22 -5.34 -0.49 -1.98
CA VAL A 22 -5.51 -1.89 -2.42
C VAL A 22 -5.98 -1.89 -3.87
N ALA A 23 -5.13 -2.38 -4.77
CA ALA A 23 -5.39 -2.42 -6.20
C ALA A 23 -5.41 -3.87 -6.71
N ASP A 24 -6.14 -4.12 -7.80
CA ASP A 24 -6.06 -5.39 -8.52
C ASP A 24 -4.80 -5.41 -9.40
N SER A 25 -4.10 -6.53 -9.43
CA SER A 25 -2.79 -6.74 -10.02
C SER A 25 -2.79 -8.09 -10.74
N PRO A 26 -2.86 -8.08 -12.08
CA PRO A 26 -2.95 -9.31 -12.88
C PRO A 26 -1.70 -10.20 -12.78
N GLU A 27 -0.59 -9.65 -12.28
CA GLU A 27 0.69 -10.34 -12.10
C GLU A 27 0.80 -11.12 -10.76
N GLY A 28 -0.23 -11.03 -9.90
CA GLY A 28 -0.26 -11.65 -8.57
C GLY A 28 -0.20 -10.60 -7.46
N GLY A 29 -0.97 -10.81 -6.39
CA GLY A 29 -1.02 -9.90 -5.26
C GLY A 29 0.31 -9.79 -4.54
N ARG A 30 0.83 -8.57 -4.39
CA ARG A 30 2.06 -8.28 -3.65
C ARG A 30 1.82 -7.18 -2.63
N VAL A 31 2.56 -7.23 -1.53
CA VAL A 31 2.56 -6.16 -0.52
C VAL A 31 3.69 -5.19 -0.86
N LEU A 32 3.33 -3.93 -1.07
CA LEU A 32 4.25 -2.82 -1.23
C LEU A 32 4.23 -1.96 0.03
N TYR A 33 5.31 -1.22 0.22
CA TYR A 33 5.51 -0.37 1.38
C TYR A 33 5.78 1.06 0.91
N GLY A 34 5.06 2.02 1.49
CA GLY A 34 5.15 3.45 1.19
C GLY A 34 5.03 4.29 2.45
N VAL A 35 4.93 5.62 2.30
CA VAL A 35 4.58 6.54 3.38
C VAL A 35 3.24 7.17 3.01
N CYS A 36 2.25 7.12 3.91
CA CYS A 36 0.94 7.69 3.69
C CYS A 36 1.02 9.23 3.70
N LEU A 37 -0.01 9.89 3.16
CA LEU A 37 -0.04 11.35 3.16
C LEU A 37 0.01 11.92 4.58
N GLU A 38 -0.69 11.31 5.53
CA GLU A 38 -0.70 11.76 6.93
C GLU A 38 0.72 11.76 7.56
N CYS A 39 1.46 10.66 7.47
CA CYS A 39 2.84 10.59 7.96
C CYS A 39 3.80 11.48 7.15
N ARG A 40 3.54 11.65 5.86
CA ARG A 40 4.34 12.55 5.00
C ARG A 40 4.14 14.01 5.40
N ASP A 41 2.90 14.42 5.63
CA ASP A 41 2.55 15.78 6.03
C ASP A 41 3.06 16.07 7.44
N ASP A 42 2.96 15.12 8.39
CA ASP A 42 3.54 15.25 9.73
C ASP A 42 5.06 15.48 9.71
N ASN A 43 5.77 14.82 8.78
CA ASN A 43 7.20 15.03 8.59
C ASN A 43 7.53 16.37 7.89
N THR A 44 6.59 16.90 7.11
CA THR A 44 6.79 18.13 6.33
C THR A 44 6.51 19.41 7.14
N VAL A 45 5.82 19.33 8.29
CA VAL A 45 5.60 20.51 9.16
C VAL A 45 6.83 20.91 9.99
N ALA A 46 7.97 20.26 9.78
CA ALA A 46 9.24 20.57 10.45
C ALA A 46 10.17 21.43 9.58
N GLU A 47 9.70 22.60 9.12
CA GLU A 47 10.55 23.65 8.53
C GLU A 47 10.21 25.05 9.07
#